data_AF-A0A9E6TV83-F1
#
_entry.id   AF-A0A9E6TV83-F1
#
_cell.length_a   1.000
_cell.length_b   1.000
_cell.length_c   1.000
_cell.angle_alpha   90.00
_cell.angle_beta   90.00
_cell.angle_gamma   90.00
#
_symmetry.space_group_name_H-M   'P 1'
#
loop_
_entity.id
_entity.type
_entity.pdbx_description
1 polymer ?
#
loop_
_entity_poly.entity_id
_entity_poly.type
_entity_poly.pdbx_seq_one_letter_code
_entity_poly.pdbx_strand_id
1 'polypeptide(L)'
;MSQPAFSRLPLAVDLPQLLQALSRIPAQAWKAHFNTGYYEGDWSGVALISPADALSELAHGSGVAVARDPWLQDEAWARALDLPLSIRSARLLRLGSGGRIHEHRDYDLGAPDADRRLHIPLLSPPGVDFMLDGQRIPMKAGELWFLDLARPHSVDNWGEGERVHLVLDCLPEAWLEQQIVAGLATTPAAGVGRAAGDLARFRALLESEPALCEALQGLDDSEAFIARTLALASERGLRFGREDLRAAMRQGRNAWSRQWSF
;
A
#
# COMPACT_ATOMS: atom_id res chain seq x y z
N MET A 1 25.57 -4.40 -5.39
CA MET A 1 24.68 -3.23 -5.52
C MET A 1 23.61 -3.36 -4.45
N SER A 2 23.26 -2.28 -3.74
CA SER A 2 22.19 -2.33 -2.73
C SER A 2 20.84 -2.50 -3.41
N GLN A 3 19.96 -3.32 -2.84
CA GLN A 3 18.59 -3.49 -3.30
C GLN A 3 17.85 -2.13 -3.28
N PRO A 4 17.14 -1.75 -4.36
CA PRO A 4 16.37 -0.51 -4.38
C PRO A 4 15.15 -0.63 -3.46
N ALA A 5 14.64 0.50 -2.95
CA ALA A 5 13.39 0.50 -2.19
C ALA A 5 12.19 0.06 -3.03
N PHE A 6 12.20 0.37 -4.32
CA PHE A 6 11.18 -0.05 -5.27
C PHE A 6 11.76 -0.07 -6.69
N SER A 7 11.19 -0.91 -7.56
CA SER A 7 11.50 -0.88 -9.00
C SER A 7 10.36 -1.46 -9.81
N ARG A 8 10.17 -0.94 -11.04
CA ARG A 8 9.26 -1.57 -12.00
C ARG A 8 10.04 -2.60 -12.82
N LEU A 9 9.51 -3.81 -12.94
CA LEU A 9 10.17 -4.91 -13.63
C LEU A 9 9.78 -4.94 -15.13
N PRO A 10 10.68 -5.41 -16.03
CA PRO A 10 10.43 -5.46 -17.48
C PRO A 10 9.59 -6.68 -17.90
N LEU A 11 8.59 -7.06 -17.09
CA LEU A 11 7.63 -8.12 -17.41
C LEU A 11 6.28 -7.50 -17.72
N ALA A 12 5.71 -7.85 -18.87
CA ALA A 12 4.36 -7.48 -19.25
C ALA A 12 3.37 -8.51 -18.71
N VAL A 13 2.20 -8.03 -18.31
CA VAL A 13 1.05 -8.87 -17.95
C VAL A 13 -0.13 -8.48 -18.83
N ASP A 14 -0.97 -9.46 -19.19
CA ASP A 14 -2.21 -9.22 -19.92
C ASP A 14 -3.27 -8.69 -18.95
N LEU A 15 -3.27 -7.36 -18.75
CA LEU A 15 -4.22 -6.71 -17.85
C LEU A 15 -5.68 -6.98 -18.24
N PRO A 16 -6.11 -6.87 -19.52
CA PRO A 16 -7.46 -7.25 -19.91
C PRO A 16 -7.85 -8.67 -19.49
N GLN A 17 -6.97 -9.66 -19.69
CA GLN A 17 -7.23 -11.04 -19.26
C GLN A 17 -7.34 -11.16 -17.74
N LEU A 18 -6.45 -10.51 -16.99
CA LEU A 18 -6.47 -10.50 -15.53
C LEU A 18 -7.75 -9.83 -14.97
N LEU A 19 -8.21 -8.75 -15.59
CA LEU A 19 -9.47 -8.10 -15.22
C LEU A 19 -10.69 -8.98 -15.51
N GLN A 20 -10.65 -9.73 -16.62
CA GLN A 20 -11.71 -10.69 -16.93
C GLN A 20 -11.75 -11.82 -15.89
N ALA A 21 -10.60 -12.38 -15.53
CA ALA A 21 -10.49 -13.39 -14.47
C ALA A 21 -10.94 -12.85 -13.11
N LEU A 22 -10.53 -11.62 -12.76
CA LEU A 22 -10.95 -10.92 -11.55
C LEU A 22 -12.48 -10.80 -11.46
N SER A 23 -13.15 -10.43 -12.55
CA SER A 23 -14.62 -10.27 -12.56
C SER A 23 -15.40 -11.58 -12.38
N ARG A 24 -14.75 -12.73 -12.58
CA ARG A 24 -15.34 -14.06 -12.33
C ARG A 24 -15.15 -14.54 -10.90
N ILE A 25 -14.35 -13.85 -10.08
CA ILE A 25 -14.16 -14.20 -8.68
C ILE A 25 -15.46 -13.93 -7.92
N PRO A 26 -16.08 -14.96 -7.29
CA PRO A 26 -17.35 -14.77 -6.61
C PRO A 26 -17.18 -14.01 -5.30
N ALA A 27 -18.18 -13.23 -4.90
CA ALA A 27 -18.12 -12.38 -3.70
C ALA A 27 -17.75 -13.16 -2.43
N GLN A 28 -18.24 -14.39 -2.27
CA GLN A 28 -17.96 -15.25 -1.11
C GLN A 28 -16.50 -15.74 -1.02
N ALA A 29 -15.72 -15.63 -2.10
CA ALA A 29 -14.29 -15.96 -2.05
C ALA A 29 -13.46 -14.91 -1.29
N TRP A 30 -13.95 -13.66 -1.24
CA TRP A 30 -13.28 -12.56 -0.55
C TRP A 30 -13.38 -12.73 0.96
N LYS A 31 -12.24 -13.02 1.57
CA LYS A 31 -12.10 -13.15 3.03
C LYS A 31 -11.63 -11.81 3.59
N ALA A 32 -12.30 -11.31 4.63
CA ALA A 32 -11.82 -10.14 5.35
C ALA A 32 -10.38 -10.39 5.84
N HIS A 33 -9.54 -9.37 5.74
CA HIS A 33 -8.17 -9.51 6.21
C HIS A 33 -8.17 -9.73 7.72
N PHE A 34 -7.48 -10.78 8.18
CA PHE A 34 -7.50 -11.22 9.57
C PHE A 34 -6.92 -10.18 10.55
N ASN A 35 -6.19 -9.18 10.03
CA ASN A 35 -5.45 -8.22 10.81
C ASN A 35 -6.23 -6.90 11.03
N THR A 36 -7.34 -6.96 11.77
CA THR A 36 -8.27 -5.83 11.98
C THR A 36 -7.68 -4.65 12.74
N GLY A 37 -6.49 -4.77 13.32
CA GLY A 37 -5.80 -3.67 14.01
C GLY A 37 -5.03 -2.71 13.10
N TYR A 38 -4.85 -3.04 11.82
CA TYR A 38 -4.00 -2.29 10.89
C TYR A 38 -4.75 -1.63 9.74
N TYR A 39 -6.09 -1.62 9.75
CA TYR A 39 -6.85 -0.98 8.68
C TYR A 39 -8.18 -0.39 9.13
N GLU A 40 -8.67 0.57 8.33
CA GLU A 40 -10.01 1.13 8.36
C GLU A 40 -10.71 0.80 7.03
N GLY A 41 -12.03 0.54 7.06
CA GLY A 41 -12.82 0.25 5.86
C GLY A 41 -12.82 -1.25 5.47
N ASP A 42 -13.05 -1.55 4.18
CA ASP A 42 -13.03 -2.93 3.66
C ASP A 42 -11.63 -3.29 3.17
N TRP A 43 -10.91 -4.12 3.93
CA TRP A 43 -9.72 -4.81 3.45
C TRP A 43 -9.97 -6.31 3.42
N SER A 44 -9.89 -6.90 2.23
CA SER A 44 -10.17 -8.31 2.00
C SER A 44 -9.24 -8.90 0.95
N GLY A 45 -9.16 -10.22 0.90
CA GLY A 45 -8.32 -10.91 -0.07
C GLY A 45 -8.84 -12.27 -0.51
N VAL A 46 -8.26 -12.74 -1.61
CA VAL A 46 -8.51 -14.05 -2.21
C VAL A 46 -7.16 -14.68 -2.52
N ALA A 47 -6.92 -15.87 -2.00
CA ALA A 47 -5.72 -16.63 -2.34
C ALA A 47 -5.94 -17.36 -3.67
N LEU A 48 -4.99 -17.23 -4.58
CA LEU A 48 -4.89 -18.02 -5.81
C LEU A 48 -3.91 -19.18 -5.60
N ILE A 49 -2.78 -18.89 -4.95
CA ILE A 49 -1.76 -19.84 -4.54
C ILE A 49 -1.38 -19.49 -3.10
N SER A 50 -1.28 -20.48 -2.21
CA SER A 50 -0.71 -20.25 -0.89
C SER A 50 0.18 -21.40 -0.42
N PRO A 51 1.14 -21.14 0.48
CA PRO A 51 2.00 -22.18 1.04
C PRO A 51 1.20 -23.24 1.80
N ALA A 52 1.62 -24.50 1.73
CA ALA A 52 0.98 -25.62 2.41
C ALA A 52 1.02 -25.50 3.95
N ASP A 53 2.01 -24.82 4.50
CA ASP A 53 2.23 -24.61 5.94
C ASP A 53 1.60 -23.31 6.46
N ALA A 54 0.97 -22.50 5.60
CA ALA A 54 0.38 -21.24 6.00
C ALA A 54 -0.81 -21.45 6.94
N LEU A 55 -0.84 -20.71 8.07
CA LEU A 55 -1.91 -20.78 9.08
C LEU A 55 -3.30 -20.42 8.52
N SER A 56 -3.33 -19.65 7.45
CA SER A 56 -4.51 -19.38 6.62
C SER A 56 -4.07 -19.15 5.19
N GLU A 57 -5.00 -19.19 4.23
CA GLU A 57 -4.65 -19.01 2.81
C GLU A 57 -4.07 -17.62 2.48
N LEU A 58 -4.32 -16.61 3.32
CA LEU A 58 -3.76 -15.26 3.18
C LEU A 58 -2.55 -15.01 4.09
N ALA A 59 -2.18 -15.97 4.93
CA ALA A 59 -1.01 -15.85 5.80
C ALA A 59 0.28 -16.16 5.04
N HIS A 60 1.39 -15.63 5.57
CA HIS A 60 2.73 -16.03 5.14
C HIS A 60 2.97 -17.52 5.45
N GLY A 61 3.83 -18.16 4.66
CA GLY A 61 4.30 -19.53 4.87
C GLY A 61 5.50 -19.84 3.97
N SER A 62 6.23 -20.91 4.30
CA SER A 62 7.48 -21.32 3.67
C SER A 62 7.38 -22.67 2.95
N GLY A 63 6.23 -23.32 3.02
CA GLY A 63 5.96 -24.61 2.43
C GLY A 63 5.81 -24.56 0.92
N VAL A 64 5.54 -25.73 0.35
CA VAL A 64 5.26 -25.91 -1.08
C VAL A 64 4.04 -25.08 -1.48
N ALA A 65 4.11 -24.45 -2.65
CA ALA A 65 3.01 -23.69 -3.25
C ALA A 65 1.83 -24.61 -3.58
N VAL A 66 0.63 -24.27 -3.08
CA VAL A 66 -0.61 -25.01 -3.33
C VAL A 66 -1.61 -24.11 -4.04
N ALA A 67 -2.07 -24.53 -5.22
CA ALA A 67 -3.13 -23.87 -5.95
C ALA A 67 -4.46 -23.96 -5.18
N ARG A 68 -5.18 -22.83 -5.11
CA ARG A 68 -6.47 -22.71 -4.43
C ARG A 68 -7.61 -22.67 -5.43
N ASP A 69 -8.85 -22.83 -4.95
CA ASP A 69 -10.02 -22.97 -5.80
C ASP A 69 -10.11 -21.93 -6.93
N PRO A 70 -9.90 -20.62 -6.70
CA PRO A 70 -10.00 -19.64 -7.80
C PRO A 70 -8.97 -19.84 -8.91
N TRP A 71 -7.78 -20.35 -8.58
CA TRP A 71 -6.75 -20.69 -9.57
C TRP A 71 -7.12 -21.95 -10.36
N LEU A 72 -7.60 -22.98 -9.67
CA LEU A 72 -7.95 -24.27 -10.28
C LEU A 72 -9.16 -24.18 -11.22
N GLN A 73 -10.08 -23.25 -10.94
CA GLN A 73 -11.32 -23.09 -11.70
C GLN A 73 -11.19 -22.16 -12.91
N ASP A 74 -10.10 -21.40 -13.02
CA ASP A 74 -9.90 -20.43 -14.10
C ASP A 74 -8.44 -20.41 -14.58
N GLU A 75 -8.20 -21.10 -15.70
CA GLU A 75 -6.88 -21.19 -16.36
C GLU A 75 -6.31 -19.83 -16.78
N ALA A 76 -7.12 -18.76 -16.81
CA ALA A 76 -6.63 -17.43 -17.12
C ALA A 76 -5.59 -16.95 -16.10
N TRP A 77 -5.69 -17.35 -14.82
CA TRP A 77 -4.67 -17.02 -13.82
C TRP A 77 -3.33 -17.66 -14.15
N ALA A 78 -3.33 -18.96 -14.48
CA ALA A 78 -2.12 -19.68 -14.86
C ALA A 78 -1.50 -19.12 -16.14
N ARG A 79 -2.31 -18.79 -17.16
CA ARG A 79 -1.83 -18.18 -18.40
C ARG A 79 -1.25 -16.79 -18.19
N ALA A 80 -1.89 -15.96 -17.36
CA ALA A 80 -1.43 -14.60 -17.11
C ALA A 80 -0.19 -14.52 -16.20
N LEU A 81 0.04 -15.57 -15.40
CA LEU A 81 1.20 -15.68 -14.49
C LEU A 81 2.26 -16.68 -14.97
N ASP A 82 2.24 -17.04 -16.26
CA ASP A 82 3.34 -17.74 -16.92
C ASP A 82 4.52 -16.78 -17.14
N LEU A 83 5.16 -16.44 -16.02
CA LEU A 83 6.28 -15.52 -15.90
C LEU A 83 7.52 -16.32 -15.48
N PRO A 84 8.75 -15.82 -15.75
CA PRO A 84 9.99 -16.45 -15.29
C PRO A 84 10.21 -16.19 -13.78
N LEU A 85 9.23 -16.56 -12.96
CA LEU A 85 9.16 -16.33 -11.51
C LEU A 85 8.77 -17.62 -10.81
N SER A 86 9.52 -18.01 -9.80
CA SER A 86 9.14 -19.07 -8.87
C SER A 86 8.19 -18.51 -7.82
N ILE A 87 6.88 -18.57 -8.10
CA ILE A 87 5.82 -18.03 -7.23
C ILE A 87 5.54 -18.99 -6.08
N ARG A 88 5.73 -18.53 -4.84
CA ARG A 88 5.36 -19.26 -3.62
C ARG A 88 3.92 -18.96 -3.20
N SER A 89 3.50 -17.71 -3.32
CA SER A 89 2.13 -17.29 -3.05
C SER A 89 1.65 -16.27 -4.08
N ALA A 90 0.35 -16.31 -4.40
CA ALA A 90 -0.32 -15.36 -5.27
C ALA A 90 -1.69 -15.04 -4.67
N ARG A 91 -1.96 -13.76 -4.42
CA ARG A 91 -3.20 -13.33 -3.78
C ARG A 91 -3.72 -12.01 -4.32
N LEU A 92 -5.04 -11.89 -4.44
CA LEU A 92 -5.72 -10.64 -4.71
C LEU A 92 -5.96 -9.93 -3.38
N LEU A 93 -5.60 -8.65 -3.28
CA LEU A 93 -5.87 -7.81 -2.12
C LEU A 93 -6.70 -6.60 -2.53
N ARG A 94 -7.93 -6.53 -1.99
CA ARG A 94 -8.89 -5.44 -2.19
C ARG A 94 -8.86 -4.47 -1.03
N LEU A 95 -8.78 -3.18 -1.33
CA LEU A 95 -9.07 -2.11 -0.39
C LEU A 95 -10.24 -1.29 -0.95
N GLY A 96 -11.37 -1.30 -0.25
CA GLY A 96 -12.58 -0.58 -0.64
C GLY A 96 -12.41 0.95 -0.64
N SER A 97 -13.39 1.64 -1.19
CA SER A 97 -13.48 3.11 -1.17
C SER A 97 -13.37 3.65 0.27
N GLY A 98 -12.53 4.67 0.47
CA GLY A 98 -12.26 5.24 1.79
C GLY A 98 -11.40 4.35 2.71
N GLY A 99 -11.02 3.15 2.26
CA GLY A 99 -10.23 2.22 3.04
C GLY A 99 -8.80 2.72 3.27
N ARG A 100 -8.22 2.37 4.41
CA ARG A 100 -6.85 2.72 4.78
C ARG A 100 -6.15 1.53 5.40
N ILE A 101 -4.91 1.29 5.02
CA ILE A 101 -4.00 0.35 5.68
C ILE A 101 -2.96 1.22 6.40
N HIS A 102 -2.93 1.13 7.72
CA HIS A 102 -2.03 1.89 8.58
C HIS A 102 -0.57 1.52 8.31
N GLU A 103 0.33 2.43 8.68
CA GLU A 103 1.76 2.20 8.51
C GLU A 103 2.22 0.97 9.28
N HIS A 104 2.87 0.04 8.58
CA HIS A 104 3.43 -1.18 9.14
C HIS A 104 4.67 -1.63 8.37
N ARG A 105 5.26 -2.75 8.81
CA ARG A 105 6.38 -3.42 8.17
C ARG A 105 6.06 -4.90 8.03
N ASP A 106 6.43 -5.47 6.91
CA ASP A 106 6.36 -6.91 6.66
C ASP A 106 7.67 -7.54 7.14
N TYR A 107 7.70 -7.96 8.40
CA TYR A 107 8.92 -8.47 9.03
C TYR A 107 9.42 -9.79 8.41
N ASP A 108 8.55 -10.55 7.75
CA ASP A 108 8.87 -11.77 7.01
C ASP A 108 9.71 -11.53 5.76
N LEU A 109 9.76 -10.28 5.25
CA LEU A 109 10.44 -9.94 4.00
C LEU A 109 11.86 -9.36 4.18
N GLY A 110 12.30 -9.18 5.43
CA GLY A 110 13.57 -8.49 5.72
C GLY A 110 14.82 -9.38 5.64
N ALA A 111 14.67 -10.70 5.58
CA ALA A 111 15.81 -11.63 5.53
C ALA A 111 16.39 -11.74 4.10
N PRO A 112 17.70 -12.01 3.94
CA PRO A 112 18.32 -12.13 2.62
C PRO A 112 17.65 -13.18 1.71
N ASP A 113 17.24 -14.30 2.30
CA ASP A 113 16.57 -15.45 1.68
C ASP A 113 15.04 -15.37 1.69
N ALA A 114 14.47 -14.27 2.22
CA ALA A 114 13.03 -14.04 2.18
C ALA A 114 12.53 -13.91 0.74
N ASP A 115 11.24 -14.16 0.55
CA ASP A 115 10.60 -13.94 -0.73
C ASP A 115 10.65 -12.46 -1.14
N ARG A 116 10.58 -12.21 -2.45
CA ARG A 116 10.41 -10.87 -3.02
C ARG A 116 8.95 -10.65 -3.33
N ARG A 117 8.33 -9.74 -2.58
CA ARG A 117 6.93 -9.36 -2.77
C ARG A 117 6.79 -8.42 -3.96
N LEU A 118 6.05 -8.87 -4.95
CA LEU A 118 5.73 -8.12 -6.16
C LEU A 118 4.25 -7.72 -6.18
N HIS A 119 3.97 -6.57 -6.77
CA HIS A 119 2.63 -6.04 -6.94
C HIS A 119 2.31 -5.81 -8.40
N ILE A 120 1.13 -6.27 -8.81
CA ILE A 120 0.49 -5.92 -10.08
C ILE A 120 -0.82 -5.21 -9.73
N PRO A 121 -0.91 -3.87 -9.86
CA PRO A 121 -2.19 -3.19 -9.73
C PRO A 121 -3.13 -3.65 -10.85
N LEU A 122 -4.30 -4.15 -10.49
CA LEU A 122 -5.35 -4.51 -11.44
C LEU A 122 -6.36 -3.37 -11.52
N LEU A 123 -6.88 -2.97 -10.36
CA LEU A 123 -7.75 -1.81 -10.18
C LEU A 123 -7.03 -0.80 -9.27
N SER A 124 -6.80 0.41 -9.76
CA SER A 124 -6.14 1.49 -9.02
C SER A 124 -6.81 2.82 -9.36
N PRO A 125 -7.99 3.10 -8.79
CA PRO A 125 -8.74 4.32 -9.08
C PRO A 125 -7.94 5.57 -8.65
N PRO A 126 -8.24 6.75 -9.22
CA PRO A 126 -7.69 8.01 -8.73
C PRO A 126 -7.95 8.17 -7.22
N GLY A 127 -6.95 8.60 -6.47
CA GLY A 127 -7.06 8.77 -5.01
C GLY A 127 -6.43 7.66 -4.19
N VAL A 128 -5.93 6.60 -4.82
CA VAL A 128 -5.08 5.60 -4.15
C VAL A 128 -3.65 6.13 -4.02
N ASP A 129 -3.11 6.10 -2.81
CA ASP A 129 -1.72 6.37 -2.51
C ASP A 129 -1.11 5.17 -1.78
N PHE A 130 -0.12 4.53 -2.41
CA PHE A 130 0.75 3.57 -1.73
C PHE A 130 1.98 4.32 -1.24
N MET A 131 2.20 4.34 0.07
CA MET A 131 3.32 5.00 0.70
C MET A 131 4.37 3.97 1.07
N LEU A 132 5.64 4.26 0.76
CA LEU A 132 6.80 3.46 1.13
C LEU A 132 7.88 4.40 1.66
N ASP A 133 8.30 4.19 2.90
CA ASP A 133 9.31 5.00 3.59
C ASP A 133 8.99 6.52 3.52
N GLY A 134 7.70 6.85 3.70
CA GLY A 134 7.17 8.21 3.62
C GLY A 134 7.00 8.79 2.21
N GLN A 135 7.29 8.04 1.15
CA GLN A 135 7.17 8.49 -0.24
C GLN A 135 6.06 7.77 -1.00
N ARG A 136 5.32 8.48 -1.85
CA ARG A 136 4.24 7.89 -2.66
C ARG A 136 4.83 7.15 -3.85
N ILE A 137 4.53 5.86 -3.99
CA ILE A 137 4.95 5.05 -5.14
C ILE A 137 3.85 5.09 -6.21
N PRO A 138 4.11 5.66 -7.41
CA PRO A 138 3.06 5.91 -8.41
C PRO A 138 2.84 4.70 -9.34
N MET A 139 2.46 3.56 -8.76
CA MET A 139 2.16 2.34 -9.53
C MET A 139 0.92 2.55 -10.43
N LYS A 140 0.96 2.05 -11.67
CA LYS A 140 -0.19 2.04 -12.60
C LYS A 140 -0.70 0.63 -12.85
N ALA A 141 -1.96 0.54 -13.26
CA ALA A 141 -2.59 -0.73 -13.61
C ALA A 141 -1.82 -1.45 -14.73
N GLY A 142 -1.62 -2.77 -14.56
CA GLY A 142 -0.91 -3.63 -15.50
C GLY A 142 0.62 -3.54 -15.43
N GLU A 143 1.19 -2.82 -14.48
CA GLU A 143 2.63 -2.80 -14.24
C GLU A 143 3.05 -3.80 -13.16
N LEU A 144 4.21 -4.44 -13.31
CA LEU A 144 4.80 -5.30 -12.27
C LEU A 144 5.84 -4.51 -11.45
N TRP A 145 5.65 -4.48 -10.14
CA TRP A 145 6.47 -3.69 -9.21
C TRP A 145 7.06 -4.54 -8.10
N PHE A 146 8.35 -4.37 -7.83
CA PHE A 146 8.94 -4.73 -6.56
C PHE A 146 8.84 -3.56 -5.57
N LEU A 147 8.55 -3.88 -4.31
CA LEU A 147 8.55 -2.94 -3.18
C LEU A 147 9.28 -3.61 -2.00
N ASP A 148 10.22 -2.91 -1.38
CA ASP A 148 10.90 -3.34 -0.16
C ASP A 148 10.00 -3.11 1.06
N LEU A 149 9.03 -4.01 1.27
CA LEU A 149 8.01 -3.90 2.30
C LEU A 149 8.49 -4.25 3.71
N ALA A 150 9.77 -4.58 3.88
CA ALA A 150 10.43 -4.55 5.20
C ALA A 150 10.56 -3.11 5.73
N ARG A 151 10.44 -2.11 4.86
CA ARG A 151 10.35 -0.69 5.21
C ARG A 151 8.92 -0.30 5.63
N PRO A 152 8.77 0.78 6.41
CA PRO A 152 7.45 1.32 6.75
C PRO A 152 6.65 1.61 5.47
N HIS A 153 5.42 1.13 5.42
CA HIS A 153 4.53 1.36 4.29
C HIS A 153 3.06 1.41 4.72
N SER A 154 2.26 2.15 3.97
CA SER A 154 0.82 2.33 4.21
C SER A 154 0.08 2.49 2.88
N VAL A 155 -1.24 2.35 2.91
CA VAL A 155 -2.08 2.56 1.72
C VAL A 155 -3.32 3.35 2.10
N ASP A 156 -3.57 4.45 1.39
CA ASP A 156 -4.82 5.18 1.50
C ASP A 156 -5.61 5.06 0.20
N ASN A 157 -6.89 4.71 0.26
CA ASN A 157 -7.80 4.78 -0.88
C ASN A 157 -8.84 5.88 -0.65
N TRP A 158 -8.51 7.11 -1.04
CA TRP A 158 -9.44 8.25 -0.94
C TRP A 158 -10.49 8.28 -2.05
N GLY A 159 -10.37 7.40 -3.06
CA GLY A 159 -11.24 7.35 -4.23
C GLY A 159 -12.54 6.58 -3.97
N GLU A 160 -13.48 6.70 -4.92
CA GLU A 160 -14.81 6.08 -4.85
C GLU A 160 -14.82 4.61 -5.32
N GLY A 161 -13.72 4.13 -5.91
CA GLY A 161 -13.59 2.76 -6.40
C GLY A 161 -12.80 1.86 -5.46
N GLU A 162 -12.91 0.55 -5.66
CA GLU A 162 -12.03 -0.41 -5.02
C GLU A 162 -10.64 -0.41 -5.66
N ARG A 163 -9.62 -0.54 -4.82
CA ARG A 163 -8.25 -0.84 -5.23
C ARG A 163 -8.07 -2.34 -5.14
N VAL A 164 -7.62 -2.99 -6.21
CA VAL A 164 -7.28 -4.42 -6.22
C VAL A 164 -5.90 -4.60 -6.81
N HIS A 165 -4.98 -5.18 -6.04
CA HIS A 165 -3.67 -5.63 -6.55
C HIS A 165 -3.59 -7.15 -6.49
N LEU A 166 -2.98 -7.73 -7.50
CA LEU A 166 -2.43 -9.08 -7.44
C LEU A 166 -1.03 -8.99 -6.84
N VAL A 167 -0.84 -9.65 -5.71
CA VAL A 167 0.41 -9.68 -4.93
C VAL A 167 1.01 -11.05 -5.06
N LEU A 168 2.29 -11.11 -5.43
CA LEU A 168 3.06 -12.33 -5.61
C LEU A 168 4.20 -12.34 -4.59
N ASP A 169 4.36 -13.42 -3.85
CA ASP A 169 5.60 -13.68 -3.11
C ASP A 169 6.43 -14.68 -3.93
N CYS A 170 7.58 -14.24 -4.43
CA CYS A 170 8.44 -15.02 -5.32
C CYS A 170 9.75 -15.38 -4.63
N LEU A 171 10.31 -16.56 -4.92
CA LEU A 171 11.64 -16.92 -4.43
C LEU A 171 12.71 -15.91 -4.91
N PRO A 172 13.72 -15.56 -4.09
CA PRO A 172 14.75 -14.58 -4.42
C PRO A 172 15.82 -15.17 -5.36
N GLU A 173 15.38 -15.66 -6.52
CA GLU A 173 16.27 -16.24 -7.52
C GLU A 173 17.11 -15.19 -8.24
N ALA A 174 18.29 -15.59 -8.72
CA ALA A 174 19.27 -14.69 -9.32
C ALA A 174 18.70 -13.83 -10.46
N TRP A 175 17.82 -14.39 -11.29
CA TRP A 175 17.19 -13.63 -12.37
C TRP A 175 16.30 -12.50 -11.83
N LEU A 176 15.44 -12.79 -10.84
CA LEU A 176 14.56 -11.81 -10.23
C LEU A 176 15.35 -10.71 -9.52
N GLU A 177 16.37 -11.08 -8.76
CA GLU A 177 17.28 -10.12 -8.10
C GLU A 177 17.93 -9.16 -9.10
N GLN A 178 18.41 -9.70 -10.23
CA GLN A 178 18.96 -8.88 -11.30
C GLN A 178 17.93 -7.92 -11.89
N GLN A 179 16.69 -8.37 -12.12
CA GLN A 179 15.64 -7.49 -12.63
C GLN A 179 15.24 -6.42 -11.61
N ILE A 180 15.20 -6.74 -10.31
CA ILE A 180 14.90 -5.79 -9.24
C ILE A 180 15.98 -4.70 -9.21
N VAL A 181 17.25 -5.08 -9.21
CA VAL A 181 18.39 -4.15 -9.15
C VAL A 181 18.49 -3.31 -10.43
N ALA A 182 18.29 -3.92 -11.60
CA ALA A 182 18.33 -3.20 -12.88
C ALA A 182 17.15 -2.22 -12.99
N GLY A 183 15.94 -2.69 -12.70
CA GLY A 183 14.69 -1.97 -12.90
C GLY A 183 14.48 -1.53 -14.35
N LEU A 184 13.27 -1.09 -14.68
CA LEU A 184 13.04 -0.35 -15.91
C LEU A 184 13.60 1.07 -15.77
N ALA A 185 14.34 1.53 -16.78
CA ALA A 185 14.83 2.92 -16.84
C ALA A 185 13.69 3.96 -16.79
N THR A 186 12.48 3.55 -17.14
CA THR A 186 11.25 4.34 -17.12
C THR A 186 10.46 4.19 -15.81
N THR A 187 11.06 3.61 -14.76
CA THR A 187 10.49 3.61 -13.41
C THR A 187 10.34 5.06 -12.94
N PRO A 188 9.13 5.56 -12.67
CA PRO A 188 8.93 6.93 -12.22
C PRO A 188 9.51 7.13 -10.81
N ALA A 189 9.98 8.36 -10.55
CA ALA A 189 10.40 8.76 -9.21
C ALA A 189 9.22 8.72 -8.23
N ALA A 190 9.53 8.48 -6.95
CA ALA A 190 8.54 8.59 -5.89
C ALA A 190 8.04 10.03 -5.74
N GLY A 191 6.80 10.20 -5.31
CA GLY A 191 6.14 11.49 -5.15
C GLY A 191 5.76 11.80 -3.71
N VAL A 192 5.05 12.90 -3.53
CA VAL A 192 4.43 13.28 -2.26
C VAL A 192 3.04 12.67 -2.17
N GLY A 193 2.70 12.05 -1.04
CA GLY A 193 1.35 11.54 -0.77
C GLY A 193 0.32 12.69 -0.70
N ARG A 194 -0.93 12.43 -1.08
CA ARG A 194 -2.01 13.43 -1.03
C ARG A 194 -2.21 13.96 0.38
N ALA A 195 -2.20 13.08 1.39
CA ALA A 195 -2.34 13.50 2.79
C ALA A 195 -1.27 14.52 3.19
N ALA A 196 -0.01 14.28 2.83
CA ALA A 196 1.08 15.22 3.09
C ALA A 196 0.92 16.55 2.33
N GLY A 197 0.50 16.49 1.07
CA GLY A 197 0.21 17.70 0.27
C GLY A 197 -0.97 18.51 0.82
N ASP A 198 -2.03 17.83 1.24
CA ASP A 198 -3.26 18.43 1.78
C ASP A 198 -3.00 19.05 3.16
N LEU A 199 -2.20 18.38 3.99
CA LEU A 199 -1.76 18.94 5.27
C LEU A 199 -0.89 20.18 5.08
N ALA A 200 0.00 20.20 4.08
CA ALA A 200 0.77 21.39 3.74
C ALA A 200 -0.12 22.55 3.28
N ARG A 201 -1.15 22.27 2.47
CA ARG A 201 -2.16 23.29 2.08
C ARG A 201 -2.95 23.79 3.29
N PHE A 202 -3.33 22.90 4.22
CA PHE A 202 -4.02 23.31 5.44
C PHE A 202 -3.15 24.20 6.33
N ARG A 203 -1.84 23.93 6.45
CA ARG A 203 -0.90 24.81 7.14
C ARG A 203 -0.83 26.20 6.52
N ALA A 204 -0.75 26.29 5.20
CA ALA A 204 -0.76 27.59 4.51
C ALA A 204 -2.07 28.37 4.75
N LEU A 205 -3.21 27.68 4.90
CA LEU A 205 -4.48 28.32 5.26
C LEU A 205 -4.47 28.84 6.70
N LEU A 206 -3.86 28.14 7.65
CA LEU A 206 -3.71 28.63 9.03
C LEU A 206 -2.92 29.94 9.08
N GLU A 207 -1.93 30.10 8.21
CA GLU A 207 -1.11 31.32 8.13
C GLU A 207 -1.87 32.52 7.53
N SER A 208 -2.83 32.26 6.63
CA SER A 208 -3.57 33.32 5.93
C SER A 208 -4.95 33.63 6.52
N GLU A 209 -5.55 32.71 7.30
CA GLU A 209 -6.88 32.86 7.89
C GLU A 209 -6.82 32.85 9.44
N PRO A 210 -6.80 34.02 10.10
CA PRO A 210 -6.75 34.11 11.56
C PRO A 210 -7.85 33.34 12.29
N ALA A 211 -9.06 33.30 11.72
CA ALA A 211 -10.19 32.57 12.29
C ALA A 211 -9.94 31.05 12.43
N LEU A 212 -9.11 30.46 11.56
CA LEU A 212 -8.72 29.05 11.68
C LEU A 212 -7.81 28.83 12.88
N CYS A 213 -6.86 29.75 13.09
CA CYS A 213 -5.99 29.71 14.27
C CYS A 213 -6.79 29.88 15.55
N GLU A 214 -7.70 30.86 15.61
CA GLU A 214 -8.59 31.10 16.76
C GLU A 214 -9.43 29.87 17.10
N ALA A 215 -9.95 29.17 16.09
CA ALA A 215 -10.72 27.95 16.27
C ALA A 215 -9.92 26.76 16.85
N LEU A 216 -8.59 26.82 16.83
CA LEU A 216 -7.69 25.76 17.29
C LEU A 216 -6.91 26.11 18.56
N GLN A 217 -6.58 27.39 18.78
CA GLN A 217 -5.68 27.85 19.87
C GLN A 217 -6.18 27.54 21.28
N GLY A 218 -7.49 27.43 21.48
CA GLY A 218 -8.10 27.12 22.79
C GLY A 218 -8.29 25.63 23.10
N LEU A 219 -7.77 24.74 22.25
CA LEU A 219 -7.94 23.30 22.41
C LEU A 219 -6.72 22.68 23.12
N ASP A 220 -6.80 22.59 24.45
CA ASP A 220 -5.73 22.00 25.28
C ASP A 220 -5.70 20.46 25.23
N ASP A 221 -6.82 19.84 24.85
CA ASP A 221 -6.90 18.39 24.62
C ASP A 221 -6.45 18.03 23.20
N SER A 222 -5.50 17.09 23.11
CA SER A 222 -4.90 16.69 21.84
C SER A 222 -5.92 16.03 20.90
N GLU A 223 -6.87 15.25 21.42
CA GLU A 223 -7.88 14.60 20.58
C GLU A 223 -8.92 15.61 20.08
N ALA A 224 -9.34 16.57 20.92
CA ALA A 224 -10.19 17.67 20.51
C ALA A 224 -9.52 18.53 19.42
N PHE A 225 -8.22 18.85 19.58
CA PHE A 225 -7.43 19.55 18.57
C PHE A 225 -7.39 18.78 17.24
N ILE A 226 -7.11 17.48 17.30
CA ILE A 226 -7.06 16.61 16.11
C ILE A 226 -8.42 16.57 15.43
N ALA A 227 -9.49 16.29 16.18
CA ALA A 227 -10.84 16.19 15.64
C ALA A 227 -11.28 17.51 14.98
N ARG A 228 -11.02 18.65 15.63
CA ARG A 228 -11.38 19.96 15.07
C ARG A 228 -10.56 20.30 13.83
N THR A 229 -9.27 19.99 13.83
CA THR A 229 -8.39 20.18 12.67
C THR A 229 -8.89 19.39 11.46
N LEU A 230 -9.21 18.12 11.66
CA LEU A 230 -9.73 17.25 10.59
C LEU A 230 -11.08 17.75 10.05
N ALA A 231 -11.97 18.24 10.91
CA ALA A 231 -13.24 18.83 10.48
C ALA A 231 -13.02 20.07 9.61
N LEU A 232 -12.19 21.02 10.06
CA LEU A 232 -11.87 22.26 9.33
C LEU A 232 -11.18 22.00 7.98
N ALA A 233 -10.33 20.98 7.92
CA ALA A 233 -9.68 20.54 6.69
C ALA A 233 -10.70 19.92 5.71
N SER A 234 -11.56 19.04 6.22
CA SER A 234 -12.61 18.39 5.42
C SER A 234 -13.62 19.40 4.85
N GLU A 235 -14.01 20.42 5.61
CA GLU A 235 -14.86 21.54 5.15
C GLU A 235 -14.26 22.28 3.93
N ARG A 236 -12.93 22.21 3.77
CA ARG A 236 -12.18 22.82 2.65
C ARG A 236 -11.75 21.81 1.59
N GLY A 237 -12.28 20.60 1.64
CA GLY A 237 -11.96 19.53 0.70
C GLY A 237 -10.54 18.97 0.82
N LEU A 238 -9.86 19.22 1.94
CA LEU A 238 -8.52 18.67 2.21
C LEU A 238 -8.65 17.35 2.97
N ARG A 239 -7.88 16.34 2.56
CA ARG A 239 -7.94 14.98 3.09
C ARG A 239 -6.59 14.55 3.65
N PHE A 240 -6.54 14.41 4.97
CA PHE A 240 -5.49 13.74 5.73
C PHE A 240 -6.11 13.16 6.99
N GLY A 241 -5.43 12.23 7.65
CA GLY A 241 -5.95 11.53 8.81
C GLY A 241 -5.33 11.93 10.14
N ARG A 242 -5.82 11.26 11.20
CA ARG A 242 -5.30 11.43 12.57
C ARG A 242 -3.81 11.15 12.66
N GLU A 243 -3.34 10.05 12.06
CA GLU A 243 -1.92 9.68 12.11
C GLU A 243 -1.02 10.67 11.36
N ASP A 244 -1.48 11.20 10.22
CA ASP A 244 -0.78 12.26 9.48
C ASP A 244 -0.59 13.50 10.37
N LEU A 245 -1.65 13.90 11.07
CA LEU A 245 -1.62 15.05 11.98
C LEU A 245 -0.78 14.78 13.23
N ARG A 246 -0.89 13.59 13.84
CA ARG A 246 -0.06 13.19 14.99
C ARG A 246 1.42 13.16 14.62
N ALA A 247 1.77 12.64 13.44
CA ALA A 247 3.14 12.65 12.93
C ALA A 247 3.65 14.09 12.77
N ALA A 248 2.84 14.97 12.19
CA ALA A 248 3.15 16.39 12.04
C ALA A 248 3.33 17.11 13.40
N MET A 249 2.47 16.83 14.39
CA MET A 249 2.57 17.38 15.74
C MET A 249 3.86 16.90 16.43
N ARG A 250 4.20 15.61 16.33
CA ARG A 250 5.47 15.05 16.85
C ARG A 250 6.68 15.72 16.21
N GLN A 251 6.68 15.88 14.88
CA GLN A 251 7.76 16.56 14.15
C GLN A 251 7.89 18.03 14.59
N GLY A 252 6.77 18.75 14.72
CA GLY A 252 6.76 20.14 15.20
C GLY A 252 7.36 20.29 16.60
N ARG A 253 6.96 19.42 17.54
CA ARG A 253 7.55 19.41 18.90
C ARG A 253 9.05 19.12 18.87
N ASN A 254 9.49 18.14 18.09
CA ASN A 254 10.91 17.80 17.97
C ASN A 254 11.72 18.95 17.37
N ALA A 255 11.19 19.63 16.36
CA ALA A 255 11.84 20.79 15.74
C ALA A 255 11.96 21.94 16.74
N TRP A 256 10.91 22.23 17.50
CA TRP A 256 10.94 23.21 18.58
C TRP A 256 12.00 22.87 19.62
N SER A 257 12.00 21.66 20.19
CA SER A 257 12.97 21.24 21.21
C SER A 257 14.43 21.33 20.74
N ARG A 258 14.70 21.02 19.47
CA ARG A 258 16.05 21.13 18.88
C ARG A 258 16.55 22.57 18.77
N GLN A 259 15.67 23.56 18.63
CA GLN A 259 16.07 24.97 18.63
C GLN A 259 16.65 25.42 19.98
N TRP A 260 16.39 24.66 21.04
CA TRP A 260 16.80 24.97 22.42
C TRP A 260 17.83 23.96 22.99
N SER A 261 18.26 22.99 22.19
CA SER A 261 19.29 22.01 22.57
C SER A 261 20.63 22.47 21.99
N PHE A 262 21.49 23.05 22.83
CA PHE A 262 22.88 23.40 22.49
C PHE A 262 23.79 22.17 22.52
#